data_AF-A0A1E7EZV0-F1
#
_entry.id   AF-A0A1E7EZV0-F1
#
_cell.length_a   1.000
_cell.length_b   1.000
_cell.length_c   1.000
_cell.angle_alpha   90.00
_cell.angle_beta   90.00
_cell.angle_gamma   90.00
#
_symmetry.space_group_name_H-M   'P 1'
#
loop_
_entity.id
_entity.type
_entity.pdbx_description
1 polymer ?
#
loop_
_entity_poly.entity_id
_entity_poly.type
_entity_poly.pdbx_seq_one_letter_code
_entity_poly.pdbx_strand_id
1 'polypeptide(L)'
;MIKRFLQNLEDEDEDDVRLTRRIKTISVIERHGKLPKRTRKKVDRMIKIFLRKLGNDIYGLLCSNKNLDSDDYRGLDSDRDTEEEVETAIRFFPGVLSTIDEDANGDIFYPILRLAFTPNEDNGSIWYCNVKAVSFIPLLARLAMELGLFEEEERGGLLIKRNFNYNDDGENVLQSLMLNQVEEHQNEEHQEHNDDVYLQVLIQLRKIGLLQKEDIQKYDLLRKFRFEYDYFPEKRFRFLVEWDPNVLIMNGNLFPVVGSIRSLQVIFENGIRYFPKKKGLSLLFKKYVCDDLGNSTHFPTCV
;
A
#
# COMPACT_ATOMS: atom_id res chain seq x y z
N MET A 1 -35.90 -14.04 38.65
CA MET A 1 -36.22 -12.60 38.49
C MET A 1 -35.19 -11.71 39.20
N ILE A 2 -34.81 -12.00 40.45
CA ILE A 2 -33.77 -11.25 41.20
C ILE A 2 -32.35 -11.40 40.61
N LYS A 3 -31.97 -12.57 40.07
CA LYS A 3 -30.67 -12.75 39.38
C LYS A 3 -30.50 -11.91 38.10
N ARG A 4 -31.58 -11.61 37.37
CA ARG A 4 -31.55 -10.72 36.19
C ARG A 4 -31.49 -9.24 36.56
N PHE A 5 -31.91 -8.88 37.78
CA PHE A 5 -31.88 -7.51 38.28
C PHE A 5 -30.52 -7.15 38.90
N LEU A 6 -29.79 -8.14 39.44
CA LEU A 6 -28.42 -7.96 39.93
C LEU A 6 -27.38 -7.93 38.81
N GLN A 7 -27.61 -8.67 37.71
CA GLN A 7 -26.74 -8.59 36.53
C GLN A 7 -26.79 -7.21 35.85
N ASN A 8 -27.94 -6.54 35.90
CA ASN A 8 -28.12 -5.18 35.36
C ASN A 8 -27.57 -4.07 36.27
N LEU A 9 -27.13 -4.37 37.49
CA LEU A 9 -26.49 -3.42 38.42
C LEU A 9 -24.96 -3.57 38.45
N GLU A 10 -24.40 -4.59 37.81
CA GLU A 10 -22.95 -4.74 37.58
C GLU A 10 -22.50 -4.09 36.25
N ASP A 11 -23.46 -3.75 35.38
CA ASP A 11 -23.24 -3.04 34.12
C ASP A 11 -23.43 -1.50 34.25
N GLU A 12 -23.91 -1.00 35.40
CA GLU A 12 -23.67 0.39 35.83
C GLU A 12 -22.20 0.49 36.30
N ASP A 13 -21.28 1.16 35.64
CA ASP A 13 -21.33 1.86 34.36
C ASP A 13 -19.84 1.85 33.92
N GLU A 14 -19.40 0.81 33.20
CA GLU A 14 -17.97 0.64 32.86
C GLU A 14 -17.42 1.90 32.18
N ASP A 15 -18.28 2.58 31.43
CA ASP A 15 -18.03 3.86 30.79
C ASP A 15 -17.84 5.00 31.81
N ASP A 16 -18.62 5.07 32.89
CA ASP A 16 -18.39 6.05 33.97
C ASP A 16 -17.06 5.79 34.70
N VAL A 17 -16.71 4.52 34.92
CA VAL A 17 -15.42 4.15 35.51
C VAL A 17 -14.26 4.56 34.59
N ARG A 18 -14.40 4.32 33.28
CA ARG A 18 -13.42 4.74 32.25
C ARG A 18 -13.31 6.26 32.18
N LEU A 19 -14.43 6.97 32.15
CA LEU A 19 -14.49 8.44 32.13
C LEU A 19 -13.86 9.04 33.38
N THR A 20 -14.20 8.51 34.56
CA THR A 20 -13.61 8.92 35.84
C THR A 20 -12.09 8.73 35.86
N ARG A 21 -11.59 7.59 35.35
CA ARG A 21 -10.15 7.34 35.22
C ARG A 21 -9.49 8.32 34.25
N ARG A 22 -10.14 8.63 33.12
CA ARG A 22 -9.66 9.61 32.12
C ARG A 22 -9.56 11.01 32.71
N ILE A 23 -10.62 11.50 33.37
CA ILE A 23 -10.65 12.81 34.03
C ILE A 23 -9.56 12.91 35.10
N LYS A 24 -9.40 11.88 35.94
CA LYS A 24 -8.33 11.84 36.95
C LYS A 24 -6.95 11.89 36.32
N THR A 25 -6.74 11.17 35.21
CA THR A 25 -5.46 11.15 34.49
C THR A 25 -5.14 12.53 33.90
N ILE A 26 -6.10 13.15 33.21
CA ILE A 26 -5.98 14.52 32.68
C ILE A 26 -5.63 15.49 33.81
N SER A 27 -6.34 15.43 34.95
CA SER A 27 -6.07 16.31 36.09
C SER A 27 -4.67 16.17 36.67
N VAL A 28 -4.14 14.93 36.72
CA VAL A 28 -2.75 14.67 37.16
C VAL A 28 -1.75 15.29 36.17
N ILE A 29 -2.00 15.20 34.87
CA ILE A 29 -1.14 15.76 33.82
C ILE A 29 -1.18 17.29 33.84
N GLU A 30 -2.36 17.91 33.89
CA GLU A 30 -2.52 19.38 33.95
C GLU A 30 -1.84 20.01 35.17
N ARG A 31 -1.86 19.31 36.31
CA ARG A 31 -1.26 19.77 37.56
C ARG A 31 0.18 19.30 37.75
N HIS A 32 0.80 18.71 36.74
CA HIS A 32 2.11 18.06 36.83
C HIS A 32 3.15 18.95 37.51
N GLY A 33 3.29 20.21 37.10
CA GLY A 33 4.27 21.17 37.65
C GLY A 33 4.13 21.46 39.15
N LYS A 34 2.95 21.21 39.73
CA LYS A 34 2.65 21.42 41.16
C LYS A 34 2.93 20.18 42.01
N LEU A 35 3.21 19.03 41.41
CA LEU A 35 3.46 17.78 42.14
C LEU A 35 4.89 17.76 42.75
N PRO A 36 5.09 17.05 43.89
CA PRO A 36 6.41 16.83 44.44
C PRO A 36 7.39 16.24 43.41
N LYS A 37 8.66 16.64 43.46
CA LYS A 37 9.69 16.24 42.47
C LYS A 37 9.76 14.72 42.25
N ARG A 38 9.62 13.92 43.31
CA ARG A 38 9.60 12.45 43.24
C ARG A 38 8.40 11.93 42.43
N THR A 39 7.22 12.53 42.63
CA THR A 39 5.99 12.18 41.92
C THR A 39 6.08 12.58 40.44
N ARG A 40 6.56 13.80 40.14
CA ARG A 40 6.77 14.27 38.75
C ARG A 40 7.61 13.29 37.94
N LYS A 41 8.77 12.89 38.45
CA LYS A 41 9.65 11.90 37.77
C LYS A 41 8.96 10.57 37.49
N LYS A 42 8.07 10.10 38.37
CA LYS A 42 7.29 8.86 38.16
C LYS A 42 6.24 9.05 37.07
N VAL A 43 5.53 10.18 37.08
CA VAL A 43 4.57 10.55 36.05
C VAL A 43 5.27 10.68 34.70
N ASP A 44 6.41 11.36 34.61
CA ASP A 44 7.21 11.49 33.39
C ASP A 44 7.62 10.13 32.81
N ARG A 45 8.08 9.21 33.68
CA ARG A 45 8.43 7.85 33.27
C ARG A 45 7.21 7.10 32.72
N MET A 46 6.06 7.23 33.36
CA MET A 46 4.82 6.60 32.92
C MET A 46 4.34 7.16 31.58
N ILE A 47 4.35 8.49 31.41
CA ILE A 47 4.00 9.16 30.14
C ILE A 47 4.95 8.71 29.04
N LYS A 48 6.27 8.68 29.27
CA LYS A 48 7.24 8.21 28.29
C LYS A 48 6.98 6.77 27.85
N ILE A 49 6.66 5.87 28.78
CA ILE A 49 6.33 4.48 28.45
C ILE A 49 5.03 4.40 27.66
N PHE A 50 4.00 5.15 28.07
CA PHE A 50 2.71 5.20 27.39
C PHE A 50 2.84 5.69 25.95
N LEU A 51 3.47 6.85 25.73
CA LEU A 51 3.66 7.43 24.40
C LEU A 51 4.46 6.50 23.49
N ARG A 52 5.53 5.88 24.01
CA ARG A 52 6.30 4.91 23.23
C ARG A 52 5.48 3.70 22.83
N LYS A 53 4.68 3.14 23.76
CA LYS A 53 3.81 2.00 23.45
C LYS A 53 2.76 2.38 22.40
N LEU A 54 2.08 3.51 22.59
CA LEU A 54 1.07 3.98 21.65
C LEU A 54 1.65 4.27 20.25
N GLY A 55 2.84 4.87 20.17
CA GLY A 55 3.53 5.06 18.90
C GLY A 55 3.91 3.74 18.22
N ASN A 56 4.35 2.75 18.99
CA ASN A 56 4.61 1.40 18.47
C ASN A 56 3.32 0.69 18.02
N ASP A 57 2.21 0.89 18.74
CA ASP A 57 0.92 0.30 18.38
C ASP A 57 0.39 0.92 17.07
N ILE A 58 0.54 2.24 16.88
CA ILE A 58 0.20 2.93 15.62
C ILE A 58 1.12 2.48 14.48
N TYR A 59 2.43 2.39 14.72
CA TYR A 59 3.34 1.82 13.72
C TYR A 59 2.97 0.38 13.35
N GLY A 60 2.61 -0.42 14.35
CA GLY A 60 2.08 -1.77 14.17
C GLY A 60 0.81 -1.79 13.34
N LEU A 61 -0.12 -0.85 13.55
CA LEU A 61 -1.34 -0.72 12.74
C LEU A 61 -1.05 -0.47 11.26
N LEU A 62 -0.03 0.35 10.95
CA LEU A 62 0.37 0.66 9.57
C LEU A 62 1.12 -0.51 8.89
N CYS A 63 1.89 -1.27 9.66
CA CYS A 63 2.75 -2.33 9.11
C CYS A 63 2.17 -3.74 9.27
N SER A 64 1.14 -3.91 10.10
CA SER A 64 0.49 -5.19 10.33
C SER A 64 -0.35 -5.54 9.13
N ASN A 65 0.15 -6.46 8.32
CA ASN A 65 -0.52 -6.87 7.11
C ASN A 65 -0.63 -8.40 7.01
N LYS A 66 -0.52 -9.07 8.15
CA LYS A 66 -0.63 -10.52 8.28
C LYS A 66 -2.08 -10.96 8.17
N ASN A 67 -2.29 -12.05 7.42
CA ASN A 67 -3.56 -12.77 7.31
C ASN A 67 -4.75 -11.86 6.95
N LEU A 68 -4.80 -11.36 5.71
CA LEU A 68 -5.86 -10.46 5.22
C LEU A 68 -7.28 -10.99 5.47
N ASP A 69 -7.46 -12.31 5.35
CA ASP A 69 -8.76 -12.99 5.52
C ASP A 69 -9.02 -13.48 6.95
N SER A 70 -8.12 -13.19 7.90
CA SER A 70 -8.34 -13.57 9.28
C SER A 70 -9.23 -12.57 10.01
N ASP A 71 -10.14 -13.08 10.83
CA ASP A 71 -10.89 -12.30 11.82
C ASP A 71 -9.96 -11.55 12.81
N ASP A 72 -8.68 -11.94 12.92
CA ASP A 72 -7.65 -11.26 13.73
C ASP A 72 -6.75 -10.33 12.88
N TYR A 73 -7.25 -9.79 11.76
CA TYR A 73 -6.52 -8.78 11.00
C TYR A 73 -6.37 -7.48 11.82
N ARG A 74 -5.13 -7.15 12.19
CA ARG A 74 -4.78 -6.01 13.06
C ARG A 74 -4.24 -4.79 12.34
N GLY A 75 -4.17 -4.83 11.01
CA GLY A 75 -3.76 -3.69 10.19
C GLY A 75 -4.87 -2.66 10.02
N LEU A 76 -4.57 -1.58 9.31
CA LEU A 76 -5.58 -0.64 8.82
C LEU A 76 -6.61 -1.36 7.94
N ASP A 77 -7.88 -1.08 8.22
CA ASP A 77 -9.03 -1.67 7.55
C ASP A 77 -10.06 -0.59 7.22
N SER A 78 -10.28 -0.31 5.94
CA SER A 78 -11.19 0.75 5.48
C SER A 78 -12.66 0.52 5.81
N ASP A 79 -13.04 -0.70 6.18
CA ASP A 79 -14.39 -0.99 6.64
C ASP A 79 -14.56 -0.65 8.14
N ARG A 80 -13.46 -0.54 8.88
CA ARG A 80 -13.43 -0.31 10.33
C ARG A 80 -12.94 1.09 10.70
N ASP A 81 -11.87 1.54 10.06
CA ASP A 81 -11.10 2.73 10.43
C ASP A 81 -11.45 3.90 9.51
N THR A 82 -11.65 5.08 10.08
CA THR A 82 -11.94 6.31 9.31
C THR A 82 -10.66 7.09 8.98
N GLU A 83 -10.70 7.89 7.91
CA GLU A 83 -9.56 8.78 7.57
C GLU A 83 -9.26 9.75 8.72
N GLU A 84 -10.27 10.26 9.43
CA GLU A 84 -10.10 11.19 10.54
C GLU A 84 -9.39 10.54 11.76
N GLU A 85 -9.70 9.28 12.06
CA GLU A 85 -9.03 8.52 13.13
C GLU A 85 -7.56 8.27 12.78
N VAL A 86 -7.30 7.83 11.54
CA VAL A 86 -5.95 7.61 11.04
C VAL A 86 -5.16 8.91 11.03
N GLU A 87 -5.72 9.99 10.49
CA GLU A 87 -5.09 11.32 10.49
C GLU A 87 -4.76 11.78 11.91
N THR A 88 -5.71 11.62 12.84
CA THR A 88 -5.50 11.98 14.25
C THR A 88 -4.32 11.20 14.83
N ALA A 89 -4.28 9.88 14.64
CA ALA A 89 -3.19 9.03 15.13
C ALA A 89 -1.82 9.45 14.57
N ILE A 90 -1.75 9.72 13.25
CA ILE A 90 -0.54 10.16 12.58
C ILE A 90 -0.07 11.53 13.09
N ARG A 91 -0.98 12.50 13.27
CA ARG A 91 -0.62 13.82 13.79
C ARG A 91 -0.07 13.77 15.22
N PHE A 92 -0.50 12.80 16.03
CA PHE A 92 0.08 12.56 17.35
C PHE A 92 1.47 11.93 17.29
N PHE A 93 1.75 11.09 16.28
CA PHE A 93 3.01 10.35 16.15
C PHE A 93 3.57 10.41 14.72
N PRO A 94 3.91 11.58 14.19
CA PRO A 94 4.24 11.73 12.76
C PRO A 94 5.45 10.89 12.33
N GLY A 95 6.44 10.72 13.22
CA GLY A 95 7.64 9.92 12.97
C GLY A 95 7.38 8.43 12.68
N VAL A 96 6.17 7.91 12.92
CA VAL A 96 5.84 6.52 12.55
C VAL A 96 5.88 6.33 11.03
N LEU A 97 5.55 7.36 10.23
CA LEU A 97 5.51 7.27 8.76
C LEU A 97 6.90 7.12 8.12
N SER A 98 7.94 7.63 8.76
CA SER A 98 9.34 7.53 8.29
C SER A 98 10.15 6.50 9.07
N THR A 99 9.50 5.71 9.94
CA THR A 99 10.17 4.59 10.60
C THR A 99 10.49 3.51 9.59
N ILE A 100 11.76 3.14 9.52
CA ILE A 100 12.23 2.05 8.66
C ILE A 100 12.01 0.72 9.37
N ASP A 101 11.35 -0.20 8.68
CA ASP A 101 11.28 -1.62 9.03
C ASP A 101 12.36 -2.37 8.26
N GLU A 102 13.16 -3.18 8.95
CA GLU A 102 14.04 -4.17 8.30
C GLU A 102 13.43 -5.56 8.54
N ASP A 103 13.09 -6.27 7.47
CA ASP A 103 12.61 -7.64 7.60
C ASP A 103 13.75 -8.65 7.85
N ALA A 104 13.39 -9.93 7.98
CA ALA A 104 14.37 -10.99 8.20
C ALA A 104 15.40 -11.15 7.06
N ASN A 105 15.09 -10.65 5.86
CA ASN A 105 15.97 -10.66 4.70
C ASN A 105 16.83 -9.39 4.58
N GLY A 106 16.66 -8.45 5.52
CA GLY A 106 17.31 -7.14 5.50
C GLY A 106 16.69 -6.18 4.49
N ASP A 107 15.49 -6.46 3.99
CA ASP A 107 14.79 -5.55 3.10
C ASP A 107 14.19 -4.40 3.92
N ILE A 108 14.37 -3.18 3.42
CA ILE A 108 13.90 -1.95 4.07
C ILE A 108 12.52 -1.57 3.55
N PHE A 109 11.56 -1.38 4.47
CA PHE A 109 10.21 -0.94 4.17
C PHE A 109 9.84 0.33 4.93
N TYR A 110 9.14 1.22 4.22
CA TYR A 110 8.37 2.29 4.85
C TYR A 110 6.91 1.83 5.05
N PRO A 111 6.22 2.30 6.10
CA PRO A 111 4.83 1.91 6.36
C PRO A 111 3.89 2.12 5.18
N ILE A 112 4.06 3.21 4.42
CA ILE A 112 3.22 3.49 3.24
C ILE A 112 3.32 2.39 2.16
N LEU A 113 4.47 1.72 2.05
CA LEU A 113 4.68 0.61 1.12
C LEU A 113 3.91 -0.64 1.56
N ARG A 114 3.81 -0.89 2.87
CA ARG A 114 3.03 -2.01 3.46
C ARG A 114 1.52 -1.86 3.28
N LEU A 115 1.05 -0.65 2.97
CA LEU A 115 -0.36 -0.42 2.63
C LEU A 115 -0.69 -0.84 1.20
N ALA A 116 0.31 -0.94 0.31
CA ALA A 116 0.10 -1.34 -1.07
C ALA A 116 0.14 -2.86 -1.26
N PHE A 117 0.79 -3.61 -0.36
CA PHE A 117 0.82 -5.07 -0.45
C PHE A 117 1.12 -5.76 0.88
N THR A 118 0.87 -7.06 0.93
CA THR A 118 1.16 -7.92 2.07
C THR A 118 2.06 -9.10 1.67
N PRO A 119 3.12 -9.43 2.44
CA PRO A 119 3.88 -10.64 2.20
C PRO A 119 3.05 -11.87 2.53
N ASN A 120 3.12 -12.90 1.68
CA ASN A 120 2.71 -14.24 2.05
C ASN A 120 3.77 -14.86 2.98
N GLU A 121 3.42 -15.13 4.24
CA GLU A 121 4.33 -15.76 5.20
C GLU A 121 4.71 -17.18 4.81
N ASP A 122 3.81 -17.92 4.16
CA ASP A 122 4.01 -19.33 3.82
C ASP A 122 4.94 -19.52 2.61
N ASN A 123 4.98 -18.54 1.70
CA ASN A 123 5.69 -18.71 0.42
C ASN A 123 6.74 -17.63 0.12
N GLY A 124 6.98 -16.66 1.01
CA GLY A 124 8.11 -15.71 1.04
C GLY A 124 8.37 -14.83 -0.20
N SER A 125 7.70 -15.11 -1.31
CA SER A 125 7.93 -14.57 -2.65
C SER A 125 6.65 -14.07 -3.30
N ILE A 126 5.50 -14.38 -2.68
CA ILE A 126 4.16 -13.97 -3.11
C ILE A 126 3.74 -12.74 -2.30
N TRP A 127 3.25 -11.71 -2.99
CA TRP A 127 2.80 -10.45 -2.44
C TRP A 127 1.34 -10.21 -2.80
N TYR A 128 0.45 -10.02 -1.82
CA TYR A 128 -0.96 -9.79 -2.06
C TYR A 128 -1.33 -8.32 -2.08
N CYS A 129 -2.37 -7.98 -2.83
CA CYS A 129 -2.98 -6.66 -2.76
C CYS A 129 -3.60 -6.44 -1.37
N ASN A 130 -3.17 -5.40 -0.65
CA ASN A 130 -3.77 -5.02 0.63
C ASN A 130 -5.02 -4.15 0.44
N VAL A 131 -6.11 -4.73 -0.06
CA VAL A 131 -7.35 -3.97 -0.34
C VAL A 131 -7.95 -3.28 0.88
N LYS A 132 -7.69 -3.82 2.09
CA LYS A 132 -8.15 -3.26 3.36
C LYS A 132 -7.49 -1.91 3.70
N ALA A 133 -6.23 -1.72 3.30
CA ALA A 133 -5.45 -0.57 3.73
C ALA A 133 -5.05 0.40 2.60
N VAL A 134 -5.10 -0.04 1.34
CA VAL A 134 -4.57 0.72 0.19
C VAL A 134 -5.26 2.09 0.00
N SER A 135 -6.52 2.21 0.42
CA SER A 135 -7.29 3.46 0.35
C SER A 135 -6.72 4.57 1.22
N PHE A 136 -5.92 4.26 2.25
CA PHE A 136 -5.27 5.26 3.10
C PHE A 136 -3.98 5.85 2.52
N ILE A 137 -3.45 5.30 1.42
CA ILE A 137 -2.19 5.77 0.80
C ILE A 137 -2.24 7.28 0.44
N PRO A 138 -3.29 7.80 -0.22
CA PRO A 138 -3.36 9.23 -0.57
C PRO A 138 -3.34 10.13 0.67
N LEU A 139 -4.05 9.73 1.74
CA LEU A 139 -4.07 10.44 3.02
C LEU A 139 -2.66 10.47 3.63
N LEU A 140 -2.01 9.31 3.75
CA LEU A 140 -0.70 9.23 4.40
C LEU A 140 0.39 9.97 3.62
N ALA A 141 0.40 9.88 2.29
CA ALA A 141 1.35 10.62 1.47
C ALA A 141 1.18 12.13 1.64
N ARG A 142 -0.08 12.62 1.65
CA ARG A 142 -0.40 14.03 1.89
C ARG A 142 0.06 14.48 3.27
N LEU A 143 -0.23 13.72 4.32
CA LEU A 143 0.19 14.03 5.68
C LEU A 143 1.72 14.04 5.82
N ALA A 144 2.39 13.07 5.21
CA ALA A 144 3.84 12.98 5.24
C ALA A 144 4.52 14.21 4.60
N MET A 145 3.94 14.72 3.50
CA MET A 145 4.39 15.97 2.88
C MET A 145 4.08 17.20 3.74
N GLU A 146 2.86 17.29 4.29
CA GLU A 146 2.47 18.40 5.17
C GLU A 146 3.40 18.51 6.39
N LEU A 147 3.82 17.37 6.93
CA LEU A 147 4.67 17.26 8.11
C LEU A 147 6.18 17.35 7.79
N GLY A 148 6.56 17.44 6.50
CA GLY A 148 7.96 17.54 6.09
C GLY A 148 8.81 16.33 6.48
N LEU A 149 8.24 15.11 6.39
CA LEU A 149 8.91 13.88 6.82
C LEU A 149 9.85 13.28 5.76
N PHE A 150 9.74 13.75 4.52
CA PHE A 150 10.46 13.26 3.34
C PHE A 150 10.85 14.45 2.46
N GLU A 151 11.81 14.23 1.56
CA GLU A 151 12.18 15.23 0.56
C GLU A 151 11.03 15.44 -0.45
N GLU A 152 10.98 16.61 -1.09
CA GLU A 152 9.87 16.98 -1.99
C GLU A 152 9.74 15.98 -3.17
N GLU A 153 10.88 15.53 -3.71
CA GLU A 153 10.96 14.54 -4.77
C GLU A 153 10.49 13.14 -4.37
N GLU A 154 10.45 12.81 -3.08
CA GLU A 154 9.99 11.51 -2.56
C GLU A 154 8.45 11.46 -2.44
N ARG A 155 7.79 12.62 -2.50
CA ARG A 155 6.32 12.80 -2.48
C ARG A 155 5.64 12.02 -1.36
N GLY A 156 6.08 12.29 -0.13
CA GLY A 156 5.51 11.64 1.06
C GLY A 156 5.81 10.14 1.12
N GLY A 157 6.94 9.72 0.57
CA GLY A 157 7.39 8.33 0.56
C GLY A 157 6.89 7.49 -0.62
N LEU A 158 6.00 8.03 -1.47
CA LEU A 158 5.44 7.31 -2.62
C LEU A 158 6.50 6.84 -3.62
N LEU A 159 7.58 7.62 -3.77
CA LEU A 159 8.63 7.37 -4.76
C LEU A 159 9.87 6.70 -4.17
N ILE A 160 9.88 6.43 -2.87
CA ILE A 160 11.00 5.74 -2.24
C ILE A 160 11.01 4.30 -2.73
N LYS A 161 12.15 3.91 -3.27
CA LYS A 161 12.38 2.55 -3.75
C LYS A 161 12.69 1.65 -2.56
N ARG A 162 12.06 0.48 -2.53
CA ARG A 162 12.47 -0.63 -1.70
C ARG A 162 13.92 -0.98 -2.01
N ASN A 163 14.77 -1.01 -0.99
CA ASN A 163 16.14 -1.45 -1.14
C ASN A 163 16.17 -2.97 -0.96
N PHE A 164 16.29 -3.71 -2.06
CA PHE A 164 16.60 -5.13 -2.01
C PHE A 164 18.11 -5.29 -1.89
N ASN A 165 18.58 -6.26 -1.11
CA ASN A 165 20.01 -6.61 -1.03
C ASN A 165 20.61 -7.16 -2.36
N TYR A 166 19.81 -7.28 -3.41
CA TYR A 166 20.19 -7.77 -4.74
C TYR A 166 20.20 -6.61 -5.74
N ASN A 167 20.91 -6.77 -6.86
CA ASN A 167 21.10 -5.75 -7.92
C ASN A 167 19.80 -5.30 -8.65
N ASP A 168 18.63 -5.39 -8.02
CA ASP A 168 17.36 -4.92 -8.55
C ASP A 168 17.16 -3.43 -8.18
N ASP A 169 16.53 -2.70 -9.10
CA ASP A 169 16.29 -1.26 -9.02
C ASP A 169 15.25 -0.86 -7.97
N GLY A 170 14.74 -1.82 -7.19
CA GLY A 170 13.72 -1.61 -6.18
C GLY A 170 12.35 -1.25 -6.74
N GLU A 171 11.33 -1.40 -5.91
CA GLU A 171 9.97 -0.99 -6.24
C GLU A 171 9.51 0.12 -5.30
N ASN A 172 8.86 1.14 -5.86
CA ASN A 172 8.19 2.16 -5.07
C ASN A 172 6.68 1.89 -4.97
N VAL A 173 5.98 2.70 -4.17
CA VAL A 173 4.55 2.52 -3.90
C VAL A 173 3.73 2.60 -5.20
N LEU A 174 4.08 3.47 -6.13
CA LEU A 174 3.36 3.59 -7.41
C LEU A 174 3.45 2.31 -8.25
N GLN A 175 4.63 1.68 -8.28
CA GLN A 175 4.82 0.39 -8.95
C GLN A 175 4.08 -0.72 -8.20
N SER A 176 4.09 -0.70 -6.86
CA SER A 176 3.35 -1.65 -6.03
C SER A 176 1.84 -1.55 -6.26
N LEU A 177 1.29 -0.36 -6.53
CA LEU A 177 -0.11 -0.17 -6.90
C LEU A 177 -0.47 -0.80 -8.26
N MET A 178 0.50 -1.25 -9.06
CA MET A 178 0.27 -1.97 -10.31
C MET A 178 0.32 -3.49 -10.12
N LEU A 179 0.66 -3.97 -8.92
CA LEU A 179 0.69 -5.40 -8.64
C LEU A 179 -0.69 -6.02 -8.86
N ASN A 180 -0.66 -7.24 -9.38
CA ASN A 180 -1.83 -8.00 -9.69
C ASN A 180 -1.55 -9.46 -9.40
N GLN A 181 -1.50 -9.81 -8.12
CA GLN A 181 -1.28 -11.19 -7.72
C GLN A 181 -2.63 -11.90 -7.57
N VAL A 182 -2.73 -13.03 -8.26
CA VAL A 182 -3.84 -13.96 -8.16
C VAL A 182 -3.46 -15.02 -7.13
N GLU A 183 -4.26 -15.19 -6.09
CA GLU A 183 -4.30 -16.47 -5.40
C GLU A 183 -4.97 -17.48 -6.33
N GLU A 184 -4.41 -18.68 -6.48
CA GLU A 184 -4.91 -19.77 -7.34
C GLU A 184 -6.39 -20.14 -7.09
N HIS A 185 -7.02 -19.58 -6.06
CA HIS A 185 -8.39 -19.88 -5.64
C HIS A 185 -9.34 -18.67 -5.67
N GLN A 186 -8.88 -17.48 -6.06
CA GLN A 186 -9.73 -16.30 -6.11
C GLN A 186 -10.56 -16.27 -7.40
N ASN A 187 -11.83 -15.89 -7.27
CA ASN A 187 -12.73 -15.73 -8.41
C ASN A 187 -12.45 -14.42 -9.15
N GLU A 188 -12.94 -14.32 -10.40
CA GLU A 188 -12.79 -13.12 -11.23
C GLU A 188 -13.41 -11.88 -10.58
N GLU A 189 -14.49 -12.04 -9.80
CA GLU A 189 -15.16 -10.94 -9.08
C GLU A 189 -14.26 -10.29 -8.02
N HIS A 190 -13.52 -11.09 -7.25
CA HIS A 190 -12.57 -10.58 -6.26
C HIS A 190 -11.44 -9.80 -6.93
N GLN A 191 -10.92 -10.31 -8.06
CA GLN A 191 -9.88 -9.63 -8.82
C GLN A 191 -10.38 -8.32 -9.43
N GLU A 192 -11.62 -8.28 -9.92
CA GLU A 192 -12.25 -7.06 -10.40
C GLU A 192 -12.43 -6.02 -9.29
N HIS A 193 -12.84 -6.46 -8.09
CA HIS A 193 -12.92 -5.59 -6.93
C HIS A 193 -11.55 -4.99 -6.58
N ASN A 194 -10.50 -5.81 -6.58
CA ASN A 194 -9.13 -5.34 -6.31
C ASN A 194 -8.69 -4.30 -7.34
N ASP A 195 -8.98 -4.51 -8.63
CA ASP A 195 -8.68 -3.56 -9.70
C ASP A 195 -9.40 -2.22 -9.50
N ASP A 196 -10.68 -2.25 -9.08
CA ASP A 196 -11.47 -1.05 -8.79
C ASP A 196 -10.89 -0.25 -7.61
N VAL A 197 -10.58 -0.92 -6.50
CA VAL A 197 -10.04 -0.26 -5.29
C VAL A 197 -8.72 0.44 -5.61
N TYR A 198 -7.80 -0.25 -6.28
CA TYR A 198 -6.49 0.32 -6.62
C TYR A 198 -6.62 1.43 -7.67
N LEU A 199 -7.53 1.29 -8.63
CA LEU A 199 -7.84 2.37 -9.57
C LEU A 199 -8.31 3.63 -8.85
N GLN A 200 -9.19 3.51 -7.84
CA GLN A 200 -9.63 4.68 -7.07
C GLN A 200 -8.46 5.38 -6.38
N VAL A 201 -7.50 4.64 -5.84
CA VAL A 201 -6.28 5.20 -5.24
C VAL A 201 -5.47 5.97 -6.28
N LEU A 202 -5.25 5.43 -7.48
CA LEU A 202 -4.55 6.13 -8.56
C LEU A 202 -5.27 7.41 -9.00
N ILE A 203 -6.60 7.36 -9.11
CA ILE A 203 -7.42 8.53 -9.44
C ILE A 203 -7.27 9.60 -8.36
N GLN A 204 -7.31 9.21 -7.08
CA GLN A 204 -7.12 10.15 -5.97
C GLN A 204 -5.72 10.77 -5.99
N LEU A 205 -4.66 9.95 -6.09
CA LEU A 205 -3.27 10.42 -6.19
C LEU A 205 -3.08 11.41 -7.35
N ARG A 206 -3.71 11.15 -8.51
CA ARG A 206 -3.73 12.09 -9.64
C ARG A 206 -4.45 13.39 -9.30
N LYS A 207 -5.63 13.33 -8.67
CA LYS A 207 -6.43 14.51 -8.30
C LYS A 207 -5.68 15.43 -7.34
N ILE A 208 -4.89 14.87 -6.42
CA ILE A 208 -4.07 15.63 -5.47
C ILE A 208 -2.66 15.95 -5.98
N GLY A 209 -2.35 15.63 -7.25
CA GLY A 209 -1.07 15.96 -7.89
C GLY A 209 0.13 15.12 -7.45
N LEU A 210 -0.09 14.02 -6.73
CA LEU A 210 0.97 13.12 -6.27
C LEU A 210 1.33 12.02 -7.26
N LEU A 211 0.42 11.69 -8.18
CA LEU A 211 0.72 10.92 -9.39
C LEU A 211 0.74 11.89 -10.57
N GLN A 212 1.84 11.89 -11.32
CA GLN A 212 2.08 12.75 -12.47
C GLN A 212 2.20 11.90 -13.74
N LYS A 213 2.01 12.52 -14.89
CA LYS A 213 2.05 11.82 -16.18
C LYS A 213 3.44 11.22 -16.43
N GLU A 214 4.47 11.94 -16.04
CA GLU A 214 5.88 11.61 -16.21
C GLU A 214 6.26 10.36 -15.41
N ASP A 215 5.56 10.07 -14.31
CA ASP A 215 5.81 8.88 -13.48
C ASP A 215 5.51 7.59 -14.20
N ILE A 216 4.50 7.60 -15.09
CA ILE A 216 4.05 6.40 -15.79
C ILE A 216 5.20 5.82 -16.61
N GLN A 217 5.93 6.69 -17.31
CA GLN A 217 7.13 6.31 -18.06
C GLN A 217 8.35 6.16 -17.14
N LYS A 218 8.59 7.12 -16.24
CA LYS A 218 9.80 7.16 -15.39
C LYS A 218 9.96 5.90 -14.54
N TYR A 219 8.85 5.37 -14.03
CA TYR A 219 8.85 4.17 -13.18
C TYR A 219 8.32 2.92 -13.91
N ASP A 220 8.15 2.99 -15.23
CA ASP A 220 7.67 1.89 -16.07
C ASP A 220 6.45 1.18 -15.45
N LEU A 221 5.41 1.95 -15.11
CA LEU A 221 4.27 1.43 -14.33
C LEU A 221 3.57 0.28 -15.05
N LEU A 222 3.57 0.30 -16.39
CA LEU A 222 2.97 -0.78 -17.15
C LEU A 222 3.76 -2.09 -17.03
N ARG A 223 5.07 -2.08 -16.72
CA ARG A 223 5.92 -3.28 -16.60
C ARG A 223 5.28 -4.39 -15.77
N LYS A 224 4.56 -4.02 -14.72
CA LYS A 224 3.90 -4.95 -13.80
C LYS A 224 2.78 -5.77 -14.45
N PHE A 225 2.18 -5.27 -15.53
CA PHE A 225 1.19 -6.02 -16.30
C PHE A 225 1.79 -7.03 -17.28
N ARG A 226 3.12 -7.14 -17.39
CA ARG A 226 3.78 -8.11 -18.29
C ARG A 226 3.92 -9.50 -17.70
N PHE A 227 3.88 -9.64 -16.39
CA PHE A 227 4.12 -10.93 -15.79
C PHE A 227 2.83 -11.75 -15.88
N GLU A 228 2.99 -13.03 -16.23
CA GLU A 228 1.88 -13.98 -16.40
C GLU A 228 1.17 -14.18 -15.07
N TYR A 229 0.08 -13.43 -14.89
CA TYR A 229 -0.93 -13.73 -13.91
C TYR A 229 -2.24 -14.04 -14.64
N ASP A 230 -3.06 -14.89 -14.05
CA ASP A 230 -4.32 -15.34 -14.65
C ASP A 230 -5.32 -14.20 -14.88
N TYR A 231 -5.19 -13.10 -14.12
CA TYR A 231 -6.03 -11.92 -14.24
C TYR A 231 -5.26 -10.75 -14.89
N PHE A 232 -5.95 -9.98 -15.72
CA PHE A 232 -5.43 -8.74 -16.30
C PHE A 232 -6.19 -7.54 -15.72
N PRO A 233 -5.52 -6.63 -14.97
CA PRO A 233 -6.14 -5.46 -14.33
C PRO A 233 -6.45 -4.37 -15.37
N GLU A 234 -7.47 -4.65 -16.17
CA GLU A 234 -7.85 -3.91 -17.36
C GLU A 234 -8.16 -2.43 -17.05
N LYS A 235 -8.80 -2.15 -15.91
CA LYS A 235 -9.24 -0.79 -15.57
C LYS A 235 -8.04 0.10 -15.23
N ARG A 236 -7.10 -0.39 -14.40
CA ARG A 236 -5.83 0.30 -14.13
C ARG A 236 -4.98 0.49 -15.39
N PHE A 237 -4.88 -0.55 -16.22
CA PHE A 237 -4.16 -0.46 -17.49
C PHE A 237 -4.73 0.63 -18.40
N ARG A 238 -6.06 0.60 -18.64
CA ARG A 238 -6.73 1.61 -19.47
C ARG A 238 -6.53 3.00 -18.89
N PHE A 239 -6.68 3.18 -17.58
CA PHE A 239 -6.45 4.47 -16.92
C PHE A 239 -5.07 5.08 -17.23
N LEU A 240 -4.00 4.28 -17.16
CA LEU A 240 -2.64 4.76 -17.46
C LEU A 240 -2.42 5.05 -18.95
N VAL A 241 -2.91 4.18 -19.83
CA VAL A 241 -2.77 4.32 -21.29
C VAL A 241 -3.58 5.50 -21.82
N GLU A 242 -4.79 5.72 -21.33
CA GLU A 242 -5.60 6.87 -21.71
C GLU A 242 -4.97 8.18 -21.23
N TRP A 243 -4.23 8.16 -20.12
CA TRP A 243 -3.51 9.32 -19.62
C TRP A 243 -2.21 9.60 -20.40
N ASP A 244 -1.42 8.57 -20.71
CA ASP A 244 -0.24 8.70 -21.53
C ASP A 244 -0.09 7.56 -22.56
N PRO A 245 -0.65 7.70 -23.77
CA PRO A 245 -0.59 6.62 -24.76
C PRO A 245 0.83 6.20 -25.17
N ASN A 246 1.82 7.07 -25.00
CA ASN A 246 3.21 6.77 -25.33
C ASN A 246 3.80 5.64 -24.50
N VAL A 247 3.21 5.32 -23.35
CA VAL A 247 3.63 4.19 -22.49
C VAL A 247 3.42 2.83 -23.16
N LEU A 248 2.58 2.78 -24.21
CA LEU A 248 2.45 1.59 -25.07
C LEU A 248 3.66 1.38 -25.98
N ILE A 249 4.52 2.38 -26.16
CA ILE A 249 5.71 2.29 -27.01
C ILE A 249 6.94 2.15 -26.12
N MET A 250 7.40 0.92 -25.91
CA MET A 250 8.65 0.65 -25.19
C MET A 250 9.76 0.27 -26.17
N ASN A 251 10.89 0.98 -26.13
CA ASN A 251 12.03 0.75 -27.03
C ASN A 251 11.65 0.75 -28.53
N GLY A 252 10.67 1.56 -28.90
CA GLY A 252 10.17 1.63 -30.28
C GLY A 252 9.33 0.44 -30.72
N ASN A 253 8.93 -0.44 -29.79
CA ASN A 253 8.01 -1.55 -30.01
C ASN A 253 6.74 -1.39 -29.17
N LEU A 254 5.65 -2.06 -29.58
CA LEU A 254 4.45 -2.08 -28.75
C LEU A 254 4.75 -2.88 -27.49
N PHE A 255 4.17 -2.45 -26.39
CA PHE A 255 4.20 -3.12 -25.11
C PHE A 255 4.00 -4.63 -25.28
N PRO A 256 5.01 -5.48 -24.94
CA PRO A 256 4.92 -6.90 -25.16
C PRO A 256 3.80 -7.49 -24.32
N VAL A 257 2.95 -8.28 -24.95
CA VAL A 257 1.86 -8.98 -24.27
C VAL A 257 2.36 -10.36 -23.91
N VAL A 258 2.43 -10.62 -22.61
CA VAL A 258 2.52 -11.97 -22.07
C VAL A 258 1.28 -12.10 -21.19
N GLY A 259 0.35 -12.97 -21.57
CA GLY A 259 -0.93 -13.09 -20.86
C GLY A 259 -2.11 -13.59 -21.71
N SER A 260 -3.32 -13.39 -21.20
CA SER A 260 -4.57 -13.89 -21.79
C SER A 260 -4.94 -13.23 -23.12
N ILE A 261 -5.82 -13.88 -23.90
CA ILE A 261 -6.39 -13.29 -25.13
C ILE A 261 -7.06 -11.94 -24.83
N ARG A 262 -7.65 -11.78 -23.64
CA ARG A 262 -8.28 -10.53 -23.20
C ARG A 262 -7.26 -9.41 -23.06
N SER A 263 -6.11 -9.64 -22.42
CA SER A 263 -5.07 -8.60 -22.30
C SER A 263 -4.54 -8.18 -23.67
N LEU A 264 -4.33 -9.15 -24.57
CA LEU A 264 -3.94 -8.89 -25.96
C LEU A 264 -4.96 -8.02 -26.68
N GLN A 265 -6.26 -8.32 -26.54
CA GLN A 265 -7.34 -7.54 -27.14
C GLN A 265 -7.32 -6.09 -26.64
N VAL A 266 -7.20 -5.86 -25.33
CA VAL A 266 -7.17 -4.51 -24.75
C VAL A 266 -5.97 -3.72 -25.26
N ILE A 267 -4.78 -4.34 -25.28
CA ILE A 267 -3.56 -3.70 -25.78
C ILE A 267 -3.68 -3.38 -27.27
N PHE A 268 -4.26 -4.29 -28.06
CA PHE A 268 -4.50 -4.12 -29.48
C PHE A 268 -5.48 -2.98 -29.78
N GLU A 269 -6.62 -2.95 -29.08
CA GLU A 269 -7.63 -1.89 -29.17
C GLU A 269 -6.99 -0.52 -28.91
N ASN A 270 -6.22 -0.40 -27.83
CA ASN A 270 -5.56 0.85 -27.48
C ASN A 270 -4.43 1.21 -28.47
N GLY A 271 -3.68 0.22 -28.95
CA GLY A 271 -2.65 0.40 -29.97
C GLY A 271 -3.22 0.97 -31.28
N ILE A 272 -4.35 0.44 -31.75
CA ILE A 272 -5.07 0.99 -32.91
C ILE A 272 -5.61 2.38 -32.62
N ARG A 273 -6.26 2.56 -31.46
CA ARG A 273 -6.90 3.82 -31.07
C ARG A 273 -5.90 4.98 -31.07
N TYR A 274 -4.72 4.77 -30.48
CA TYR A 274 -3.73 5.84 -30.30
C TYR A 274 -2.65 5.89 -31.39
N PHE A 275 -2.35 4.76 -32.06
CA PHE A 275 -1.33 4.65 -33.10
C PHE A 275 -1.86 4.03 -34.41
N PRO A 276 -2.92 4.58 -35.03
CA PRO A 276 -3.60 3.98 -36.18
C PRO A 276 -2.75 3.94 -37.45
N LYS A 277 -1.74 4.82 -37.58
CA LYS A 277 -0.83 4.81 -38.72
C LYS A 277 0.11 3.60 -38.58
N LYS A 278 0.27 2.82 -39.66
CA LYS A 278 0.96 1.51 -39.87
C LYS A 278 2.04 1.05 -38.86
N LYS A 279 2.69 1.94 -38.10
CA LYS A 279 3.46 1.62 -36.90
C LYS A 279 2.67 0.68 -35.97
N GLY A 280 1.46 1.02 -35.51
CA GLY A 280 0.71 0.20 -34.54
C GLY A 280 0.59 -1.30 -34.92
N LEU A 281 0.19 -1.61 -36.15
CA LEU A 281 0.14 -2.99 -36.65
C LEU A 281 1.53 -3.61 -36.86
N SER A 282 2.49 -2.86 -37.43
CA SER A 282 3.86 -3.38 -37.64
C SER A 282 4.61 -3.65 -36.34
N LEU A 283 4.25 -2.96 -35.24
CA LEU A 283 4.87 -3.12 -33.94
C LEU A 283 4.43 -4.41 -33.22
N LEU A 284 3.28 -4.99 -33.61
CA LEU A 284 2.76 -6.25 -33.05
C LEU A 284 3.47 -7.50 -33.57
N PHE A 285 4.00 -7.44 -34.79
CA PHE A 285 4.58 -8.60 -35.48
C PHE A 285 6.12 -8.61 -35.48
N LYS A 286 6.75 -7.74 -34.67
CA LYS A 286 8.20 -7.80 -34.51
C LYS A 286 8.55 -8.94 -33.57
N LYS A 287 9.14 -9.99 -34.14
CA LYS A 287 9.78 -11.07 -33.39
C LYS A 287 10.79 -10.45 -32.43
N TYR A 288 10.55 -10.60 -31.13
CA TYR A 288 11.58 -10.32 -30.13
C TYR A 288 12.68 -11.37 -30.33
N VAL A 289 13.86 -10.91 -30.71
CA VAL A 289 15.06 -11.71 -30.51
C VAL A 289 15.36 -11.51 -29.03
N CYS A 290 14.96 -12.47 -28.19
CA CYS A 290 15.53 -12.53 -26.85
C CYS A 290 17.01 -12.78 -27.07
N ASP A 291 17.83 -11.75 -26.86
CA ASP A 291 19.27 -11.96 -26.72
C ASP A 291 19.41 -12.88 -25.51
N ASP A 292 19.69 -14.16 -25.78
CA ASP A 292 20.02 -15.17 -24.77
C ASP A 292 21.13 -14.57 -23.91
N LEU A 293 20.75 -14.06 -22.74
CA LEU A 293 21.66 -13.77 -21.66
C LEU A 293 22.22 -15.13 -21.26
N GLY A 294 23.35 -15.49 -21.87
CA GLY A 294 24.00 -16.78 -21.68
C GLY A 294 24.21 -17.07 -20.20
N ASN A 295 23.42 -18.00 -19.68
CA ASN A 295 23.89 -19.16 -18.94
C ASN A 295 22.72 -20.12 -18.61
N SER A 296 22.84 -21.34 -19.14
CA SER A 296 22.40 -22.65 -18.61
C SER A 296 21.41 -22.65 -17.43
N THR A 297 20.24 -23.29 -17.45
CA THR A 297 19.86 -24.59 -18.03
C THR A 297 18.34 -24.67 -18.22
N HIS A 298 17.92 -25.07 -19.43
CA HIS A 298 16.66 -25.72 -19.82
C HIS A 298 15.39 -25.53 -18.96
N PHE A 299 14.46 -24.74 -19.51
CA PHE A 299 13.09 -25.22 -19.82
C PHE A 299 12.65 -24.62 -21.17
N PRO A 300 11.77 -25.31 -21.93
CA PRO A 300 11.54 -25.05 -23.34
C PRO A 300 10.68 -23.81 -23.55
N THR A 301 11.04 -23.04 -24.57
CA THR A 301 10.27 -21.93 -25.12
C THR A 301 8.92 -22.38 -25.68
N CYS A 302 7.87 -21.62 -25.37
CA CYS A 302 6.61 -21.64 -26.08
C CYS A 302 6.83 -21.32 -27.58
N VAL A 303 6.22 -22.17 -28.41
CA VAL A 303 6.10 -22.26 -29.89
C VAL A 303 6.83 -21.21 -30.74
#